data_AF-A0A9X9XH36-F1
#
_entry.id   AF-A0A9X9XH36-F1
#
_cell.length_a   1.000
_cell.length_b   1.000
_cell.length_c   1.000
_cell.angle_alpha   90.00
_cell.angle_beta   90.00
_cell.angle_gamma   90.00
#
_symmetry.space_group_name_H-M   'P 1'
#
loop_
_entity.id
_entity.type
_entity.pdbx_description
1 polymer ?
#
loop_
_entity_poly.entity_id
_entity_poly.type
_entity_poly.pdbx_seq_one_letter_code
_entity_poly.pdbx_strand_id
1 'polypeptide(L)'
;MRTRLPLPWRGALPVAWPAGTRLAPPRGDTLRRIPFRRLILPGIFAVLALALHLALPAEGRGGMLRLAAGTAFWFCAAWLAARLAALLLAQHPKLLSDLVATALFVTAGVLVAQLVFELPATGLIATSSVLIAVLGFALRNTLGDIFSGIALGMESPYAIGDWIEATEGCAGRVTGIAWRATKLVTRDGVTLVVPNSLIAGHRIAVYGSGDHGRFRSAIQVPLDAAVPAERARRILLAAALEAGQDVPGFAPDVILVDLSQGNAVYAVRFHVPDYGQEMRWRDAVAGAVQRALRHTGLETARPVRDLRLRRPGAPSPEAGRKALLDALEIFRPFSAEERASLAAALQERTWPAGSAVVRQGEAGDSLFLLAEGALDVRISAPGGAEFFADRLTQGAVFGEMSLLTGQPRSATVLAATEAVVLELRKEDLDPVLRARPALLDGLTAIMVERQARNLARPAAADAPTPAAPTREDILVRLKFFFGIR
;
A
#
# COMPACT_ATOMS: atom_id res chain seq x y z
N MET A 1 -27.59 -22.30 -31.03
CA MET A 1 -26.14 -22.56 -31.12
C MET A 1 -25.72 -23.37 -29.90
N ARG A 2 -25.44 -24.67 -30.08
CA ARG A 2 -25.01 -25.61 -29.03
C ARG A 2 -23.49 -25.68 -29.06
N THR A 3 -22.81 -25.16 -28.05
CA THR A 3 -21.37 -25.35 -27.86
C THR A 3 -21.14 -26.56 -26.94
N ARG A 4 -20.44 -27.56 -27.48
CA ARG A 4 -20.14 -28.85 -26.85
C ARG A 4 -19.06 -28.67 -25.79
N LEU A 5 -19.30 -29.24 -24.60
CA LEU A 5 -18.29 -29.55 -23.59
C LEU A 5 -17.34 -30.64 -24.11
N PRO A 6 -16.03 -30.59 -23.82
CA PRO A 6 -15.15 -31.74 -24.05
C PRO A 6 -15.31 -32.76 -22.92
N LEU A 7 -15.45 -34.03 -23.32
CA LEU A 7 -15.55 -35.21 -22.48
C LEU A 7 -14.31 -35.43 -21.60
N PRO A 8 -14.47 -36.05 -20.40
CA PRO A 8 -13.35 -36.46 -19.56
C PRO A 8 -12.69 -37.70 -20.17
N TRP A 9 -11.36 -37.68 -20.26
CA TRP A 9 -10.56 -38.80 -20.70
C TRP A 9 -10.71 -39.98 -19.73
N ARG A 10 -11.47 -41.01 -20.15
CA ARG A 10 -11.37 -42.37 -19.62
C ARG A 10 -10.20 -43.05 -20.31
N GLY A 11 -9.13 -43.28 -19.56
CA GLY A 11 -7.93 -43.96 -20.04
C GLY A 11 -6.97 -44.24 -18.90
N ALA A 12 -7.46 -44.85 -17.82
CA ALA A 12 -6.63 -45.41 -16.77
C ALA A 12 -5.91 -46.64 -17.32
N LEU A 13 -4.68 -46.47 -17.78
CA LEU A 13 -3.71 -47.55 -17.79
C LEU A 13 -3.05 -47.58 -16.41
N PRO A 14 -3.07 -48.71 -15.68
CA PRO A 14 -2.26 -48.83 -14.48
C PRO A 14 -0.80 -48.86 -14.93
N VAL A 15 -0.06 -47.78 -14.69
CA VAL A 15 1.40 -47.83 -14.75
C VAL A 15 1.82 -48.66 -13.55
N ALA A 16 1.96 -49.97 -13.77
CA ALA A 16 2.62 -50.87 -12.85
C ALA A 16 4.04 -50.34 -12.64
N TRP A 17 4.30 -49.81 -11.45
CA TRP A 17 5.64 -49.45 -11.03
C TRP A 17 6.48 -50.73 -11.03
N PRO A 18 7.64 -50.80 -11.70
CA PRO A 18 8.51 -51.94 -11.55
C PRO A 18 8.97 -51.96 -10.09
N ALA A 19 8.46 -52.93 -9.34
CA ALA A 19 8.98 -53.27 -8.04
C ALA A 19 10.48 -53.58 -8.19
N GLY A 20 11.33 -52.77 -7.55
CA GLY A 20 12.75 -53.07 -7.42
C GLY A 20 13.70 -52.26 -8.29
N THR A 21 13.53 -50.95 -8.47
CA THR A 21 14.69 -50.07 -8.63
C THR A 21 15.26 -49.74 -7.26
N ARG A 22 15.99 -50.71 -6.68
CA ARG A 22 16.98 -50.38 -5.65
C ARG A 22 17.89 -49.33 -6.27
N LEU A 23 17.81 -48.10 -5.75
CA LEU A 23 18.83 -47.08 -5.96
C LEU A 23 20.17 -47.77 -5.75
N ALA A 24 20.93 -47.94 -6.84
CA ALA A 24 22.28 -48.46 -6.75
C ALA A 24 23.00 -47.62 -5.69
N PRO A 25 23.71 -48.24 -4.73
CA PRO A 25 24.49 -47.47 -3.78
C PRO A 25 25.45 -46.57 -4.57
N PRO A 26 25.81 -45.40 -4.02
CA PRO A 26 26.80 -44.54 -4.67
C PRO A 26 28.00 -45.41 -5.00
N ARG A 27 28.52 -45.31 -6.23
CA ARG A 27 29.72 -46.03 -6.69
C ARG A 27 30.93 -45.59 -5.85
N GLY A 28 31.01 -46.08 -4.62
CA GLY A 28 32.15 -45.98 -3.73
C GLY A 28 33.05 -47.17 -3.98
N ASP A 29 33.68 -47.25 -5.16
CA ASP A 29 34.76 -48.22 -5.37
C ASP A 29 35.71 -47.89 -6.54
N THR A 30 35.73 -46.64 -7.02
CA THR A 30 36.71 -46.20 -8.03
C THR A 30 38.03 -45.71 -7.43
N LEU A 31 38.08 -45.47 -6.11
CA LEU A 31 39.29 -45.00 -5.42
C LEU A 31 40.31 -46.11 -5.15
N ARG A 32 39.94 -47.39 -5.26
CA ARG A 32 40.78 -48.50 -4.75
C ARG A 32 41.80 -49.09 -5.72
N ARG A 33 41.90 -48.62 -6.97
CA ARG A 33 42.94 -49.12 -7.90
C ARG A 33 43.43 -48.06 -8.89
N ILE A 34 43.99 -46.96 -8.40
CA ILE A 34 45.06 -46.31 -9.17
C ILE A 34 46.32 -47.12 -8.86
N PRO A 35 46.87 -47.88 -9.82
CA PRO A 35 48.01 -48.75 -9.52
C PRO A 35 49.15 -47.85 -9.05
N PHE A 36 49.64 -48.09 -7.83
CA PHE A 36 50.74 -47.38 -7.18
C PHE A 36 51.96 -47.22 -8.13
N ARG A 37 52.14 -48.17 -9.06
CA ARG A 37 53.08 -48.12 -10.20
C ARG A 37 53.02 -46.84 -11.06
N ARG A 38 51.86 -46.20 -11.21
CA ARG A 38 51.68 -44.96 -12.01
C ARG A 38 52.15 -43.68 -11.30
N LEU A 39 52.46 -43.73 -10.00
CA LEU A 39 53.04 -42.62 -9.23
C LEU A 39 54.55 -42.75 -9.06
N ILE A 40 55.05 -43.99 -8.99
CA ILE A 40 56.47 -44.27 -8.76
C ILE A 40 57.33 -43.80 -9.94
N LEU A 41 56.87 -44.03 -11.17
CA LEU A 41 57.61 -43.70 -12.38
C LEU A 41 57.95 -42.19 -12.53
N PRO A 42 57.00 -41.25 -12.43
CA PRO A 42 57.32 -39.82 -12.45
C PRO A 42 58.24 -39.39 -11.31
N GLY A 43 58.08 -39.97 -10.11
CA GLY A 43 58.93 -39.68 -8.96
C GLY A 43 60.38 -40.13 -9.17
N ILE A 44 60.59 -41.33 -9.70
CA ILE A 44 61.93 -41.82 -10.04
C ILE A 44 62.58 -40.93 -11.11
N PHE A 45 61.85 -40.59 -12.17
CA PHE A 45 62.39 -39.72 -13.22
C PHE A 45 62.74 -38.31 -12.70
N ALA A 46 61.93 -37.74 -11.80
CA ALA A 46 62.24 -36.46 -11.18
C ALA A 46 63.51 -36.53 -10.32
N VAL A 47 63.63 -37.54 -9.46
CA VAL A 47 64.82 -37.72 -8.60
C VAL A 47 66.08 -37.96 -9.45
N LEU A 48 65.99 -38.79 -10.49
CA LEU A 48 67.11 -39.07 -11.40
C LEU A 48 67.52 -37.82 -12.19
N ALA A 49 66.55 -37.06 -12.71
CA ALA A 49 66.82 -35.82 -13.44
C ALA A 49 67.44 -34.74 -12.53
N LEU A 50 67.02 -34.64 -11.27
CA LEU A 50 67.62 -33.74 -10.28
C LEU A 50 69.06 -34.15 -9.95
N ALA A 51 69.28 -35.43 -9.66
CA ALA A 51 70.61 -35.96 -9.37
C ALA A 51 71.57 -35.73 -10.54
N LEU A 52 71.09 -35.94 -11.77
CA LEU A 52 71.84 -35.67 -12.99
C LEU A 52 72.13 -34.18 -13.18
N HIS A 53 71.17 -33.30 -12.91
CA HIS A 53 71.35 -31.85 -13.00
C HIS A 53 72.41 -31.34 -12.00
N LEU A 54 72.43 -31.88 -10.78
CA LEU A 54 73.40 -31.52 -9.74
C LEU A 54 74.80 -32.09 -9.98
N ALA A 55 74.89 -33.27 -10.60
CA ALA A 55 76.17 -33.95 -10.85
C ALA A 55 76.92 -33.43 -12.09
N LEU A 56 76.24 -32.77 -13.03
CA LEU A 56 76.84 -32.34 -14.30
C LEU A 56 77.53 -30.96 -14.19
N PRO A 57 78.71 -30.79 -14.81
CA PRO A 57 79.44 -29.52 -14.81
C PRO A 57 78.70 -28.47 -15.66
N ALA A 58 78.85 -27.19 -15.28
CA ALA A 58 78.16 -26.07 -15.92
C ALA A 58 78.70 -25.75 -17.33
N GLU A 59 79.95 -26.10 -17.63
CA GLU A 59 80.64 -25.69 -18.86
C GLU A 59 80.84 -26.85 -19.85
N GLY A 60 81.01 -26.51 -21.13
CA GLY A 60 81.25 -27.47 -22.22
C GLY A 60 80.04 -28.37 -22.52
N ARG A 61 80.30 -29.60 -22.99
CA ARG A 61 79.23 -30.60 -23.29
C ARG A 61 78.39 -30.96 -22.06
N GLY A 62 78.92 -30.78 -20.85
CA GLY A 62 78.20 -30.99 -19.59
C GLY A 62 77.09 -29.95 -19.36
N GLY A 63 77.28 -28.71 -19.82
CA GLY A 63 76.28 -27.64 -19.68
C GLY A 63 74.98 -27.94 -20.44
N MET A 64 75.07 -28.41 -21.69
CA MET A 64 73.88 -28.81 -22.47
C MET A 64 73.11 -29.97 -21.81
N LEU A 65 73.84 -30.97 -21.30
CA LEU A 65 73.23 -32.09 -20.58
C LEU A 65 72.61 -31.65 -19.25
N ARG A 66 73.20 -30.67 -18.57
CA ARG A 66 72.67 -30.08 -17.33
C ARG A 66 71.38 -29.31 -17.58
N LEU A 67 71.29 -28.55 -18.67
CA LEU A 67 70.06 -27.85 -19.08
C LEU A 67 68.94 -28.85 -19.44
N ALA A 68 69.27 -29.92 -20.17
CA ALA A 68 68.33 -30.99 -20.49
C ALA A 68 67.83 -31.70 -19.22
N ALA A 69 68.73 -32.01 -18.27
CA ALA A 69 68.39 -32.61 -16.99
C ALA A 69 67.50 -31.69 -16.12
N GLY A 70 67.80 -30.38 -16.09
CA GLY A 70 66.98 -29.39 -15.38
C GLY A 70 65.58 -29.24 -15.96
N THR A 71 65.46 -29.22 -17.30
CA THR A 71 64.17 -29.20 -17.99
C THR A 71 63.36 -30.47 -17.70
N ALA A 72 64.01 -31.64 -17.80
CA ALA A 72 63.39 -32.92 -17.50
C ALA A 72 62.91 -32.99 -16.04
N PHE A 73 63.68 -32.45 -15.09
CA PHE A 73 63.31 -32.39 -13.68
C PHE A 73 61.98 -31.65 -13.47
N TRP A 74 61.87 -30.41 -13.97
CA TRP A 74 60.67 -29.59 -13.77
C TRP A 74 59.42 -30.20 -14.40
N PHE A 75 59.52 -30.79 -15.60
CA PHE A 75 58.38 -31.47 -16.22
C PHE A 75 58.02 -32.78 -15.51
N CYS A 76 58.99 -33.55 -15.02
CA CYS A 76 58.71 -34.77 -14.24
C CYS A 76 58.11 -34.42 -12.87
N ALA A 77 58.55 -33.33 -12.24
CA ALA A 77 57.97 -32.81 -11.00
C ALA A 77 56.52 -32.35 -11.22
N ALA A 78 56.24 -31.61 -12.30
CA ALA A 78 54.88 -31.25 -12.67
C ALA A 78 53.99 -32.45 -12.98
N TRP A 79 54.53 -33.47 -13.66
CA TRP A 79 53.81 -34.70 -13.96
C TRP A 79 53.45 -35.47 -12.67
N LEU A 80 54.38 -35.57 -11.72
CA LEU A 80 54.13 -36.14 -10.40
C LEU A 80 53.06 -35.35 -9.64
N ALA A 81 53.20 -34.02 -9.58
CA ALA A 81 52.27 -33.13 -8.90
C ALA A 81 50.86 -33.21 -9.49
N ALA A 82 50.72 -33.24 -10.81
CA ALA A 82 49.44 -33.39 -11.50
C ALA A 82 48.77 -34.73 -11.17
N ARG A 83 49.57 -35.80 -11.04
CA ARG A 83 49.06 -37.12 -10.65
C ARG A 83 48.60 -37.16 -9.20
N LEU A 84 49.33 -36.50 -8.29
CA LEU A 84 48.95 -36.33 -6.89
C LEU A 84 47.68 -35.50 -6.77
N ALA A 85 47.58 -34.39 -7.50
CA ALA A 85 46.38 -33.56 -7.54
C ALA A 85 45.16 -34.33 -8.08
N ALA A 86 45.33 -35.14 -9.13
CA ALA A 86 44.25 -35.98 -9.67
C ALA A 86 43.74 -37.04 -8.68
N LEU A 87 44.58 -37.50 -7.74
CA LEU A 87 44.16 -38.38 -6.66
C LEU A 87 43.33 -37.66 -5.61
N LEU A 88 43.78 -36.47 -5.20
CA LEU A 88 43.07 -35.63 -4.23
C LEU A 88 41.72 -35.16 -4.78
N LEU A 89 41.67 -34.87 -6.08
CA LEU A 89 40.49 -34.34 -6.78
C LEU A 89 39.63 -35.45 -7.41
N ALA A 90 39.86 -36.72 -7.09
CA ALA A 90 39.16 -37.84 -7.71
C ALA A 90 37.63 -37.84 -7.49
N GLN A 91 37.15 -37.12 -6.47
CA GLN A 91 35.72 -36.95 -6.18
C GLN A 91 35.07 -35.79 -6.95
N HIS A 92 35.86 -35.00 -7.68
CA HIS A 92 35.41 -33.83 -8.43
C HIS A 92 35.36 -34.10 -9.95
N PRO A 93 34.73 -33.22 -10.76
CA PRO A 93 34.69 -33.38 -12.21
C PRO A 93 36.09 -33.42 -12.84
N LYS A 94 36.29 -34.31 -13.83
CA LYS A 94 37.57 -34.48 -14.55
C LYS A 94 38.17 -33.18 -15.11
N LEU A 95 37.32 -32.24 -15.48
CA LEU A 95 37.72 -30.90 -15.94
C LEU A 95 38.60 -30.17 -14.91
N LEU A 96 38.35 -30.34 -13.61
CA LEU A 96 39.14 -29.71 -12.56
C LEU A 96 40.54 -30.32 -12.48
N SER A 97 40.65 -31.66 -12.54
CA SER A 97 41.96 -32.32 -12.55
C SER A 97 42.78 -31.97 -13.79
N ASP A 98 42.13 -31.84 -14.94
CA ASP A 98 42.79 -31.46 -16.19
C ASP A 98 43.28 -30.01 -16.14
N LEU A 99 42.48 -29.09 -15.59
CA LEU A 99 42.85 -27.68 -15.45
C LEU A 99 44.01 -27.48 -14.47
N VAL A 100 44.00 -28.19 -13.34
CA VAL A 100 45.12 -28.18 -12.39
C VAL A 100 46.39 -28.77 -13.03
N ALA A 101 46.26 -29.84 -13.80
CA ALA A 101 47.39 -30.41 -14.54
C ALA A 101 47.96 -29.41 -15.55
N THR A 102 47.11 -28.78 -16.38
CA THR A 102 47.54 -27.73 -17.33
C THR A 102 48.26 -26.59 -16.62
N ALA A 103 47.72 -26.11 -15.49
CA ALA A 103 48.36 -25.05 -14.71
C ALA A 103 49.77 -25.47 -14.23
N LEU A 104 49.92 -26.67 -13.67
CA LEU A 104 51.21 -27.19 -13.21
C LEU A 104 52.25 -27.29 -14.35
N PHE A 105 51.83 -27.74 -15.54
CA PHE A 105 52.71 -27.81 -16.72
C PHE A 105 53.09 -26.43 -17.25
N VAL A 106 52.17 -25.46 -17.25
CA VAL A 106 52.46 -24.07 -17.62
C VAL A 106 53.44 -23.44 -16.63
N THR A 107 53.23 -23.63 -15.32
CA THR A 107 54.16 -23.16 -14.28
C THR A 107 55.54 -23.78 -14.45
N ALA A 108 55.64 -25.09 -14.72
CA ALA A 108 56.91 -25.73 -15.00
C ALA A 108 57.60 -25.15 -16.24
N GLY A 109 56.87 -24.87 -17.32
CA GLY A 109 57.43 -24.20 -18.49
C GLY A 109 58.00 -22.81 -18.19
N VAL A 110 57.30 -22.00 -17.37
CA VAL A 110 57.80 -20.69 -16.93
C VAL A 110 59.04 -20.83 -16.04
N LEU A 111 59.05 -21.77 -15.09
CA LEU A 111 60.19 -22.04 -14.22
C LEU A 111 61.40 -22.55 -15.00
N VAL A 112 61.20 -23.35 -16.04
CA VAL A 112 62.26 -23.78 -16.96
C VAL A 112 62.83 -22.58 -17.71
N ALA A 113 61.97 -21.73 -18.29
CA ALA A 113 62.43 -20.53 -19.00
C ALA A 113 63.27 -19.62 -18.09
N GLN A 114 62.85 -19.42 -16.83
CA GLN A 114 63.51 -18.52 -15.89
C GLN A 114 64.75 -19.13 -15.21
N LEU A 115 64.66 -20.36 -14.69
CA LEU A 115 65.69 -20.98 -13.85
C LEU A 115 66.68 -21.85 -14.61
N VAL A 116 66.28 -22.37 -15.78
CA VAL A 116 67.14 -23.24 -16.61
C VAL A 116 67.74 -22.44 -17.75
N PHE A 117 66.93 -21.67 -18.48
CA PHE A 117 67.39 -20.90 -19.65
C PHE A 117 67.69 -19.43 -19.36
N GLU A 118 67.51 -18.98 -18.10
CA GLU A 118 67.77 -17.59 -17.67
C GLU A 118 67.03 -16.53 -18.52
N LEU A 119 65.91 -16.91 -19.14
CA LEU A 119 65.11 -16.00 -19.95
C LEU A 119 64.26 -15.11 -19.04
N PRO A 120 64.14 -13.80 -19.35
CA PRO A 120 63.32 -12.89 -18.58
C PRO A 120 61.83 -13.26 -18.74
N ALA A 121 61.24 -13.84 -17.71
CA ALA A 121 59.82 -14.23 -17.70
C ALA A 121 58.87 -13.02 -17.58
N THR A 122 59.38 -11.80 -17.35
CA THR A 122 58.58 -10.59 -17.12
C THR A 122 57.57 -10.31 -18.23
N GLY A 123 57.96 -10.49 -19.50
CA GLY A 123 57.06 -10.28 -20.66
C GLY A 123 55.95 -11.34 -20.80
N LEU A 124 56.26 -12.60 -20.47
CA LEU A 124 55.29 -13.70 -20.44
C LEU A 124 54.29 -13.52 -19.29
N ILE A 125 54.78 -13.12 -18.12
CA ILE A 125 53.94 -12.88 -16.93
C ILE A 125 53.02 -11.68 -17.17
N ALA A 126 53.53 -10.59 -17.75
CA ALA A 126 52.76 -9.37 -18.03
C ALA A 126 51.66 -9.55 -19.10
N THR A 127 51.87 -10.41 -20.09
CA THR A 127 50.84 -10.74 -21.10
C THR A 127 49.85 -11.78 -20.59
N SER A 128 50.31 -12.73 -19.75
CA SER A 128 49.47 -13.74 -19.12
C SER A 128 48.52 -13.16 -18.07
N SER A 129 48.91 -12.08 -17.37
CA SER A 129 48.03 -11.44 -16.36
C SER A 129 46.76 -10.84 -16.97
N VAL A 130 46.82 -10.30 -18.19
CA VAL A 130 45.62 -9.85 -18.92
C VAL A 130 44.70 -11.03 -19.24
N LEU A 131 45.27 -12.14 -19.72
CA LEU A 131 44.51 -13.36 -20.01
C LEU A 131 43.88 -13.96 -18.74
N ILE A 132 44.62 -13.99 -17.63
CA ILE A 132 44.14 -14.45 -16.33
C ILE A 132 42.99 -13.55 -15.84
N ALA A 133 43.10 -12.23 -16.00
CA ALA A 133 42.03 -11.31 -15.64
C ALA A 133 40.76 -11.55 -16.47
N VAL A 134 40.89 -11.66 -17.80
CA VAL A 134 39.75 -11.96 -18.70
C VAL A 134 39.10 -13.30 -18.35
N LEU A 135 39.90 -14.34 -18.10
CA LEU A 135 39.42 -15.65 -17.68
C LEU A 135 38.72 -15.58 -16.32
N GLY A 136 39.29 -14.83 -15.37
CA GLY A 136 38.68 -14.59 -14.06
C GLY A 136 37.31 -13.90 -14.15
N PHE A 137 37.18 -12.90 -15.01
CA PHE A 137 35.90 -12.25 -15.27
C PHE A 137 34.88 -13.20 -15.91
N ALA A 138 35.31 -14.02 -16.87
CA ALA A 138 34.45 -15.01 -17.52
C ALA A 138 33.95 -16.09 -16.54
N LEU A 139 34.79 -16.50 -15.57
CA LEU A 139 34.44 -17.51 -14.57
C LEU A 139 33.81 -16.96 -13.29
N ARG A 140 33.64 -15.63 -13.16
CA ARG A 140 33.15 -14.99 -11.93
C ARG A 140 31.88 -15.65 -11.37
N ASN A 141 30.90 -15.91 -12.23
CA ASN A 141 29.62 -16.49 -11.81
C ASN A 141 29.76 -17.98 -11.44
N THR A 142 30.53 -18.75 -12.22
CA THR A 142 30.78 -20.17 -11.96
C THR A 142 31.54 -20.38 -10.64
N LEU A 143 32.54 -19.52 -10.36
CA LEU A 143 33.26 -19.54 -9.08
C LEU A 143 32.31 -19.21 -7.93
N GLY A 144 31.41 -18.25 -8.12
CA GLY A 144 30.34 -17.94 -7.17
C GLY A 144 29.51 -19.17 -6.81
N ASP A 145 29.02 -19.91 -7.81
CA ASP A 145 28.23 -21.13 -7.58
C ASP A 145 29.00 -22.22 -6.81
N ILE A 146 30.30 -22.35 -7.06
CA ILE A 146 31.17 -23.33 -6.38
C ILE A 146 31.36 -22.93 -4.91
N PHE A 147 31.76 -21.69 -4.64
CA PHE A 147 31.98 -21.22 -3.27
C PHE A 147 30.68 -21.24 -2.46
N SER A 148 29.56 -20.86 -3.08
CA SER A 148 28.24 -20.99 -2.46
C SER A 148 27.88 -22.46 -2.21
N GLY A 149 28.18 -23.38 -3.14
CA GLY A 149 27.95 -24.80 -2.93
C GLY A 149 28.75 -25.40 -1.78
N ILE A 150 30.02 -25.00 -1.64
CA ILE A 150 30.88 -25.43 -0.53
C ILE A 150 30.38 -24.85 0.80
N ALA A 151 30.05 -23.55 0.83
CA ALA A 151 29.50 -22.89 2.01
C ALA A 151 28.19 -23.55 2.46
N LEU A 152 27.26 -23.78 1.53
CA LEU A 152 26.00 -24.49 1.80
C LEU A 152 26.23 -25.91 2.31
N GLY A 153 27.25 -26.63 1.82
CA GLY A 153 27.59 -27.96 2.32
C GLY A 153 28.19 -27.94 3.73
N MET A 154 29.02 -26.94 4.04
CA MET A 154 29.65 -26.80 5.36
C MET A 154 28.67 -26.32 6.43
N GLU A 155 27.88 -25.29 6.13
CA GLU A 155 26.90 -24.73 7.05
C GLU A 155 25.62 -25.57 7.13
N SER A 156 25.33 -26.33 6.06
CA SER A 156 24.14 -27.19 5.94
C SER A 156 22.85 -26.51 6.44
N PRO A 157 22.47 -25.32 5.91
CA PRO A 157 21.32 -24.58 6.40
C PRO A 157 19.97 -25.28 6.13
N TYR A 158 19.97 -26.30 5.26
CA TYR A 158 18.83 -27.17 4.97
C TYR A 158 19.33 -28.55 4.51
N ALA A 159 18.47 -29.56 4.66
CA ALA A 159 18.77 -30.94 4.31
C ALA A 159 17.97 -31.43 3.08
N ILE A 160 18.40 -32.56 2.51
CA ILE A 160 17.61 -33.27 1.51
C ILE A 160 16.31 -33.74 2.17
N GLY A 161 15.18 -33.39 1.56
CA GLY A 161 13.84 -33.66 2.07
C GLY A 161 13.13 -32.43 2.61
N ASP A 162 13.86 -31.36 2.96
CA ASP A 162 13.25 -30.11 3.41
C ASP A 162 12.58 -29.37 2.26
N TRP A 163 11.50 -28.65 2.56
CA TRP A 163 10.94 -27.68 1.64
C TRP A 163 11.68 -26.36 1.80
N ILE A 164 12.12 -25.78 0.70
CA ILE A 164 12.75 -24.45 0.73
C ILE A 164 12.06 -23.52 -0.25
N GLU A 165 12.04 -22.24 0.11
CA GLU A 165 11.63 -21.14 -0.75
C GLU A 165 12.80 -20.15 -0.82
N ALA A 166 13.52 -20.16 -1.93
CA ALA A 166 14.73 -19.35 -2.11
C ALA A 166 14.42 -17.97 -2.72
N THR A 167 13.46 -17.91 -3.65
CA THR A 167 12.99 -16.70 -4.34
C THR A 167 11.52 -16.89 -4.73
N GLU A 168 10.82 -15.80 -5.05
CA GLU A 168 9.42 -15.87 -5.48
C GLU A 168 9.24 -16.85 -6.66
N GLY A 169 8.34 -17.82 -6.50
CA GLY A 169 8.09 -18.86 -7.50
C GLY A 169 9.09 -20.02 -7.51
N CYS A 170 10.16 -19.97 -6.72
CA CYS A 170 11.14 -21.05 -6.56
C CYS A 170 10.98 -21.76 -5.21
N ALA A 171 9.78 -22.29 -4.98
CA ALA A 171 9.46 -23.11 -3.81
C ALA A 171 9.42 -24.59 -4.18
N GLY A 172 10.14 -25.43 -3.44
CA GLY A 172 10.17 -26.87 -3.70
C GLY A 172 10.89 -27.68 -2.65
N ARG A 173 10.66 -28.99 -2.67
CA ARG A 173 11.32 -29.96 -1.80
C ARG A 173 12.71 -30.28 -2.34
N VAL A 174 13.73 -30.18 -1.50
CA VAL A 174 15.11 -30.49 -1.85
C VAL A 174 15.25 -31.99 -2.10
N THR A 175 15.60 -32.37 -3.32
CA THR A 175 15.82 -33.77 -3.70
C THR A 175 17.29 -34.12 -3.82
N GLY A 176 18.15 -33.13 -4.04
CA GLY A 176 19.59 -33.32 -4.08
C GLY A 176 20.34 -32.00 -4.12
N ILE A 177 21.48 -31.96 -3.44
CA ILE A 177 22.38 -30.83 -3.39
C ILE A 177 23.63 -31.23 -4.18
N ALA A 178 23.90 -30.56 -5.30
CA ALA A 178 25.11 -30.79 -6.09
C ALA A 178 26.09 -29.63 -5.90
N TRP A 179 27.33 -29.83 -6.37
CA TRP A 179 28.43 -28.88 -6.18
C TRP A 179 28.21 -27.49 -6.79
N ARG A 180 27.28 -27.33 -7.75
CA ARG A 180 26.94 -26.02 -8.37
C ARG A 180 25.48 -25.60 -8.27
N ALA A 181 24.58 -26.56 -8.01
CA ALA A 181 23.15 -26.31 -8.06
C ALA A 181 22.41 -27.27 -7.14
N THR A 182 21.28 -26.81 -6.63
CA THR A 182 20.36 -27.58 -5.81
C THR A 182 19.12 -27.93 -6.63
N LYS A 183 18.69 -29.20 -6.54
CA LYS A 183 17.50 -29.70 -7.23
C LYS A 183 16.31 -29.67 -6.29
N LEU A 184 15.29 -28.92 -6.69
CA LEU A 184 14.03 -28.80 -5.98
C LEU A 184 12.92 -29.46 -6.78
N VAL A 185 11.92 -30.03 -6.12
CA VAL A 185 10.69 -30.50 -6.77
C VAL A 185 9.53 -29.69 -6.22
N THR A 186 8.82 -28.97 -7.10
CA THR A 186 7.65 -28.18 -6.73
C THR A 186 6.48 -29.08 -6.29
N ARG A 187 5.44 -28.46 -5.70
CA ARG A 187 4.20 -29.16 -5.33
C ARG A 187 3.50 -29.83 -6.53
N ASP A 188 3.65 -29.24 -7.72
CA ASP A 188 3.11 -29.77 -8.98
C ASP A 188 3.99 -30.86 -9.62
N GLY A 189 5.06 -31.29 -8.95
CA GLY A 189 5.97 -32.33 -9.44
C GLY A 189 7.01 -31.85 -10.46
N VAL A 190 7.18 -30.53 -10.64
CA VAL A 190 8.18 -29.97 -11.56
C VAL A 190 9.55 -29.93 -10.88
N THR A 191 10.59 -30.41 -11.56
CA THR A 191 11.96 -30.32 -11.04
C THR A 191 12.60 -28.99 -11.42
N LEU A 192 12.94 -28.17 -10.42
CA LEU A 192 13.72 -26.95 -10.57
C LEU A 192 15.19 -27.22 -10.29
N VAL A 193 16.09 -26.67 -11.11
CA VAL A 193 17.54 -26.71 -10.89
C VAL A 193 17.98 -25.29 -10.60
N VAL A 194 18.31 -25.01 -9.34
CA VAL A 194 18.60 -23.66 -8.86
C VAL A 194 20.11 -23.53 -8.60
N PRO A 195 20.81 -22.55 -9.21
CA PRO A 195 22.22 -22.30 -8.93
C PRO A 195 22.46 -21.99 -7.45
N ASN A 196 23.56 -22.50 -6.89
CA ASN A 196 23.86 -22.33 -5.47
C ASN A 196 24.12 -20.86 -5.10
N SER A 197 24.68 -20.07 -6.03
CA SER A 197 24.87 -18.62 -5.81
C SER A 197 23.54 -17.87 -5.66
N LEU A 198 22.48 -18.31 -6.35
CA LEU A 198 21.15 -17.71 -6.21
C LEU A 198 20.57 -17.97 -4.81
N ILE A 199 20.74 -19.20 -4.32
CA ILE A 199 20.26 -19.61 -3.00
C ILE A 199 21.05 -18.88 -1.91
N ALA A 200 22.37 -18.88 -1.97
CA ALA A 200 23.23 -18.22 -0.99
C ALA A 200 23.11 -16.68 -1.01
N GLY A 201 22.75 -16.10 -2.15
CA GLY A 201 22.60 -14.65 -2.32
C GLY A 201 21.26 -14.07 -1.85
N HIS A 202 20.27 -14.91 -1.54
CA HIS A 202 18.92 -14.47 -1.14
C HIS A 202 18.52 -15.04 0.23
N ARG A 203 17.48 -14.45 0.82
CA ARG A 203 16.87 -14.98 2.04
C ARG A 203 16.13 -16.28 1.71
N ILE A 204 16.49 -17.37 2.37
CA ILE A 204 15.85 -18.68 2.20
C ILE A 204 14.88 -18.90 3.36
N ALA A 205 13.66 -19.31 3.07
CA ALA A 205 12.77 -19.89 4.07
C ALA A 205 12.84 -21.41 3.99
N VAL A 206 13.07 -22.07 5.13
CA VAL A 206 13.18 -23.52 5.24
C VAL A 206 12.00 -24.06 6.04
N TYR A 207 11.29 -25.02 5.46
CA TYR A 207 10.11 -25.69 5.99
C TYR A 207 10.41 -27.20 6.04
N GLY A 208 11.17 -27.62 7.06
CA GLY A 208 11.73 -28.96 7.16
C GLY A 208 11.07 -29.88 8.18
N SER A 209 11.47 -31.15 8.17
CA SER A 209 11.12 -32.14 9.20
C SER A 209 12.29 -32.28 10.18
N GLY A 210 12.15 -31.84 11.44
CA GLY A 210 13.22 -31.88 12.44
C GLY A 210 13.12 -30.74 13.47
N ASP A 211 14.26 -30.12 13.80
CA ASP A 211 14.35 -28.99 14.75
C ASP A 211 13.58 -27.74 14.29
N HIS A 212 13.29 -27.65 12.99
CA HIS A 212 12.58 -26.53 12.35
C HIS A 212 11.07 -26.48 12.63
N GLY A 213 10.55 -27.38 13.47
CA GLY A 213 9.24 -27.26 14.10
C GLY A 213 8.04 -27.40 13.16
N ARG A 214 6.86 -27.61 13.75
CA ARG A 214 5.59 -27.70 13.04
C ARG A 214 5.25 -26.35 12.39
N PHE A 215 5.28 -26.27 11.07
CA PHE A 215 4.85 -25.08 10.32
C PHE A 215 3.41 -24.70 10.68
N ARG A 216 3.13 -23.41 10.91
CA ARG A 216 1.77 -22.92 11.13
C ARG A 216 1.23 -22.29 9.85
N SER A 217 0.16 -22.85 9.32
CA SER A 217 -0.65 -22.22 8.28
C SER A 217 -1.86 -21.54 8.91
N ALA A 218 -2.49 -20.64 8.16
CA ALA A 218 -3.69 -19.94 8.60
C ALA A 218 -4.68 -19.73 7.47
N ILE A 219 -5.97 -19.77 7.80
CA ILE A 219 -7.05 -19.30 6.94
C ILE A 219 -7.67 -18.05 7.55
N GLN A 220 -7.99 -17.07 6.70
CA GLN A 220 -8.67 -15.85 7.12
C GLN A 220 -10.16 -15.99 6.88
N VAL A 221 -10.94 -15.73 7.92
CA VAL A 221 -12.39 -15.87 7.94
C VAL A 221 -12.98 -14.51 8.34
N PRO A 222 -13.43 -13.71 7.37
CA PRO A 222 -14.12 -12.46 7.66
C PRO A 222 -15.53 -12.75 8.15
N LEU A 223 -15.89 -12.18 9.29
CA LEU A 223 -17.23 -12.23 9.88
C LEU A 223 -17.74 -10.80 10.11
N ASP A 224 -19.06 -10.65 10.23
CA ASP A 224 -19.67 -9.36 10.53
C ASP A 224 -19.22 -8.90 11.93
N ALA A 225 -18.83 -7.62 12.07
CA ALA A 225 -18.37 -7.08 13.35
C ALA A 225 -19.45 -7.11 14.45
N ALA A 226 -20.73 -7.26 14.10
CA ALA A 226 -21.83 -7.46 15.05
C ALA A 226 -21.77 -8.83 15.75
N VAL A 227 -21.05 -9.81 15.21
CA VAL A 227 -20.91 -11.13 15.84
C VAL A 227 -19.99 -11.01 17.06
N PRO A 228 -20.46 -11.39 18.28
CA PRO A 228 -19.63 -11.32 19.48
C PRO A 228 -18.35 -12.15 19.33
N ALA A 229 -17.20 -11.58 19.68
CA ALA A 229 -15.89 -12.21 19.46
C ALA A 229 -15.75 -13.59 20.11
N GLU A 230 -16.28 -13.76 21.33
CA GLU A 230 -16.29 -15.05 22.03
C GLU A 230 -17.14 -16.11 21.33
N ARG A 231 -18.22 -15.70 20.66
CA ARG A 231 -19.03 -16.62 19.85
C ARG A 231 -18.28 -17.04 18.60
N ALA A 232 -17.67 -16.09 17.89
CA ALA A 232 -16.86 -16.36 16.71
C ALA A 232 -15.69 -17.30 17.02
N ARG A 233 -14.91 -17.01 18.06
CA ARG A 233 -13.77 -17.86 18.48
C ARG A 233 -14.20 -19.28 18.80
N ARG A 234 -15.28 -19.48 19.57
CA ARG A 234 -15.79 -20.82 19.91
C ARG A 234 -16.18 -21.63 18.66
N ILE A 235 -16.92 -21.03 17.74
CA ILE A 235 -17.39 -21.71 16.52
C ILE A 235 -16.21 -22.06 15.61
N LEU A 236 -15.33 -21.09 15.35
CA LEU A 236 -14.18 -21.29 14.47
C LEU A 236 -13.16 -22.28 15.05
N LEU A 237 -12.93 -22.24 16.37
CA LEU A 237 -12.03 -23.16 17.04
C LEU A 237 -12.57 -24.59 17.02
N ALA A 238 -13.86 -24.77 17.32
CA ALA A 238 -14.51 -26.09 17.27
C ALA A 238 -14.43 -26.69 15.85
N ALA A 239 -14.69 -25.87 14.82
CA ALA A 239 -14.59 -26.31 13.43
C ALA A 239 -13.17 -26.70 13.02
N ALA A 240 -12.15 -25.95 13.49
CA ALA A 240 -10.76 -26.29 13.24
C ALA A 240 -10.39 -27.62 13.92
N LEU A 241 -10.77 -27.81 15.19
CA LEU A 241 -10.50 -29.04 15.94
C LEU A 241 -11.15 -30.26 15.28
N GLU A 242 -12.38 -30.13 14.76
CA GLU A 242 -13.06 -31.21 14.02
C GLU A 242 -12.24 -31.63 12.78
N ALA A 243 -11.67 -30.67 12.04
CA ALA A 243 -10.87 -30.96 10.85
C ALA A 243 -9.57 -31.71 11.15
N GLY A 244 -9.02 -31.58 12.36
CA GLY A 244 -7.74 -32.16 12.77
C GLY A 244 -7.84 -33.20 13.88
N GLN A 245 -9.04 -33.74 14.15
CA GLN A 245 -9.29 -34.69 15.24
C GLN A 245 -8.39 -35.94 15.19
N ASP A 246 -8.01 -36.37 13.98
CA ASP A 246 -7.19 -37.57 13.75
C ASP A 246 -5.68 -37.28 13.79
N VAL A 247 -5.27 -36.03 14.04
CA VAL A 247 -3.86 -35.61 14.04
C VAL A 247 -3.33 -35.38 15.46
N PRO A 248 -2.37 -36.18 15.92
CA PRO A 248 -1.77 -36.01 17.24
C PRO A 248 -1.11 -34.63 17.41
N GLY A 249 -1.52 -33.91 18.45
CA GLY A 249 -0.96 -32.59 18.77
C GLY A 249 -1.41 -31.46 17.84
N PHE A 250 -2.52 -31.65 17.11
CA PHE A 250 -3.19 -30.60 16.38
C PHE A 250 -3.80 -29.57 17.35
N ALA A 251 -3.12 -28.44 17.52
CA ALA A 251 -3.53 -27.35 18.40
C ALA A 251 -3.81 -26.09 17.57
N PRO A 252 -5.01 -25.95 17.00
CA PRO A 252 -5.39 -24.75 16.30
C PRO A 252 -5.68 -23.63 17.31
N ASP A 253 -5.50 -22.38 16.88
CA ASP A 253 -6.00 -21.22 17.60
C ASP A 253 -6.69 -20.24 16.65
N VAL A 254 -7.49 -19.36 17.24
CA VAL A 254 -8.25 -18.35 16.50
C VAL A 254 -7.91 -17.00 17.08
N ILE A 255 -7.39 -16.11 16.24
CA ILE A 255 -7.06 -14.74 16.62
C ILE A 255 -7.81 -13.75 15.74
N LEU A 256 -8.24 -12.63 16.32
CA LEU A 256 -8.77 -11.50 15.57
C LEU A 256 -7.58 -10.71 15.03
N VAL A 257 -7.48 -10.58 13.71
CA VAL A 257 -6.32 -9.97 13.03
C VAL A 257 -6.64 -8.57 12.51
N ASP A 258 -7.88 -8.35 12.10
CA ASP A 258 -8.31 -7.05 11.58
C ASP A 258 -9.76 -6.75 11.99
N LEU A 259 -10.02 -5.46 12.20
CA LEU A 259 -11.31 -4.86 12.50
C LEU A 259 -11.45 -3.63 11.61
N SER A 260 -11.80 -3.84 10.35
CA SER A 260 -11.90 -2.77 9.38
C SER A 260 -13.18 -2.89 8.53
N GLN A 261 -13.71 -1.76 8.09
CA GLN A 261 -14.86 -1.70 7.15
C GLN A 261 -16.11 -2.46 7.62
N GLY A 262 -16.37 -2.49 8.93
CA GLY A 262 -17.52 -3.23 9.50
C GLY A 262 -17.32 -4.75 9.58
N ASN A 263 -16.12 -5.25 9.27
CA ASN A 263 -15.79 -6.67 9.29
C ASN A 263 -14.76 -6.99 10.39
N ALA A 264 -14.94 -8.13 11.04
CA ALA A 264 -13.98 -8.74 11.94
C ALA A 264 -13.30 -9.93 11.25
N VAL A 265 -12.01 -9.80 10.94
CA VAL A 265 -11.24 -10.85 10.24
C VAL A 265 -10.52 -11.73 11.26
N TYR A 266 -10.94 -12.98 11.35
CA TYR A 266 -10.31 -13.97 12.22
C TYR A 266 -9.32 -14.82 11.43
N ALA A 267 -8.10 -14.98 11.94
CA ALA A 267 -7.17 -15.99 11.45
C ALA A 267 -7.31 -17.25 12.30
N VAL A 268 -7.73 -18.34 11.65
CA VAL A 268 -7.71 -19.69 12.21
C VAL A 268 -6.36 -20.29 11.85
N ARG A 269 -5.45 -20.39 12.81
CA ARG A 269 -4.08 -20.87 12.60
C ARG A 269 -3.96 -22.28 13.12
N PHE A 270 -3.30 -23.14 12.35
CA PHE A 270 -3.14 -24.55 12.68
C PHE A 270 -1.77 -25.05 12.25
N HIS A 271 -1.27 -26.05 12.98
CA HIS A 271 0.00 -26.69 12.66
C HIS A 271 -0.17 -27.71 11.54
N VAL A 272 0.70 -27.65 10.55
CA VAL A 272 0.76 -28.57 9.41
C VAL A 272 1.98 -29.47 9.60
N PRO A 273 1.81 -30.82 9.63
CA PRO A 273 2.93 -31.75 9.79
C PRO A 273 3.92 -31.73 8.63
N ASP A 274 3.42 -31.49 7.41
CA ASP A 274 4.20 -31.50 6.17
C ASP A 274 3.76 -30.33 5.29
N TYR A 275 4.69 -29.42 4.98
CA TYR A 275 4.46 -28.25 4.14
C TYR A 275 3.94 -28.61 2.75
N GLY A 276 4.31 -29.78 2.21
CA GLY A 276 3.79 -30.27 0.93
C GLY A 276 2.27 -30.49 0.93
N GLN A 277 1.67 -30.71 2.10
CA GLN A 277 0.24 -30.95 2.28
C GLN A 277 -0.53 -29.72 2.76
N GLU A 278 0.11 -28.55 2.87
CA GLU A 278 -0.50 -27.33 3.38
C GLU A 278 -1.84 -27.02 2.70
N MET A 279 -1.89 -27.07 1.36
CA MET A 279 -3.11 -26.79 0.60
C MET A 279 -4.26 -27.74 0.96
N ARG A 280 -3.96 -29.02 1.16
CA ARG A 280 -4.95 -30.03 1.56
C ARG A 280 -5.49 -29.75 2.96
N TRP A 281 -4.63 -29.35 3.89
CA TRP A 281 -5.04 -28.97 5.24
C TRP A 281 -5.87 -27.69 5.25
N ARG A 282 -5.48 -26.69 4.45
CA ARG A 282 -6.26 -25.45 4.28
C ARG A 282 -7.66 -25.73 3.75
N ASP A 283 -7.78 -26.60 2.75
CA ASP A 283 -9.09 -27.01 2.21
C ASP A 283 -9.94 -27.73 3.26
N ALA A 284 -9.36 -28.69 3.99
CA ALA A 284 -10.07 -29.42 5.05
C ALA A 284 -10.59 -28.48 6.17
N VAL A 285 -9.74 -27.57 6.67
CA VAL A 285 -10.12 -26.62 7.73
C VAL A 285 -11.12 -25.60 7.18
N ALA A 286 -10.94 -25.09 5.96
CA ALA A 286 -11.89 -24.16 5.35
C ALA A 286 -13.27 -24.80 5.15
N GLY A 287 -13.31 -26.06 4.69
CA GLY A 287 -14.54 -26.82 4.54
C GLY A 287 -15.26 -27.07 5.87
N ALA A 288 -14.51 -27.39 6.94
CA ALA A 288 -15.06 -27.54 8.29
C ALA A 288 -15.62 -26.21 8.83
N VAL A 289 -14.86 -25.12 8.71
CA VAL A 289 -15.33 -23.77 9.08
C VAL A 289 -16.59 -23.39 8.31
N GLN A 290 -16.62 -23.62 7.00
CA GLN A 290 -17.79 -23.30 6.18
C GLN A 290 -19.04 -24.10 6.60
N ARG A 291 -18.88 -25.38 6.98
CA ARG A 291 -19.98 -26.19 7.53
C ARG A 291 -20.44 -25.67 8.89
N ALA A 292 -19.53 -25.33 9.79
CA ALA A 292 -19.85 -24.81 11.12
C ALA A 292 -20.55 -23.44 11.07
N LEU A 293 -20.12 -22.54 10.19
CA LEU A 293 -20.79 -21.26 9.96
C LEU A 293 -22.23 -21.47 9.47
N ARG A 294 -22.42 -22.30 8.45
CA ARG A 294 -23.76 -22.65 7.94
C ARG A 294 -24.67 -23.25 9.02
N HIS A 295 -24.15 -24.14 9.86
CA HIS A 295 -24.94 -24.79 10.91
C HIS A 295 -25.36 -23.83 12.02
N THR A 296 -24.60 -22.75 12.23
CA THR A 296 -24.85 -21.75 13.28
C THR A 296 -25.60 -20.50 12.79
N GLY A 297 -25.97 -20.48 11.50
CA GLY A 297 -26.62 -19.34 10.84
C GLY A 297 -25.70 -18.13 10.63
N LEU A 298 -24.38 -18.33 10.69
CA LEU A 298 -23.40 -17.30 10.41
C LEU A 298 -22.96 -17.37 8.95
N GLU A 299 -22.75 -16.22 8.34
CA GLU A 299 -22.18 -16.09 6.99
C GLU A 299 -20.83 -15.36 7.05
N THR A 300 -20.00 -15.59 6.03
CA THR A 300 -18.79 -14.78 5.84
C THR A 300 -19.20 -13.36 5.48
N ALA A 301 -18.59 -12.37 6.13
CA ALA A 301 -18.88 -10.98 5.86
C ALA A 301 -18.59 -10.60 4.41
N ARG A 302 -19.50 -9.81 3.83
CA ARG A 302 -19.33 -9.18 2.52
C ARG A 302 -18.83 -7.76 2.75
N PRO A 303 -18.07 -7.17 1.81
CA PRO A 303 -17.67 -5.78 1.93
C PRO A 303 -18.92 -4.89 1.98
N VAL A 304 -19.19 -4.28 3.14
CA VAL A 304 -20.30 -3.35 3.32
C VAL A 304 -19.89 -2.00 2.72
N ARG A 305 -20.72 -1.47 1.82
CA ARG A 305 -20.56 -0.12 1.28
C ARG A 305 -21.75 0.72 1.68
N ASP A 306 -21.52 1.69 2.55
CA ASP A 306 -22.52 2.72 2.85
C ASP A 306 -22.61 3.69 1.67
N LEU A 307 -23.63 3.49 0.83
CA LEU A 307 -23.98 4.44 -0.22
C LEU A 307 -24.78 5.60 0.41
N ARG A 308 -24.06 6.65 0.84
CA ARG A 308 -24.71 7.93 1.15
C ARG A 308 -25.14 8.61 -0.14
N LEU A 309 -26.38 8.38 -0.54
CA LEU A 309 -27.00 9.09 -1.66
C LEU A 309 -27.18 10.57 -1.28
N ARG A 310 -26.20 11.40 -1.63
CA ARG A 310 -26.34 12.84 -1.61
C ARG A 310 -27.22 13.23 -2.80
N ARG A 311 -28.48 13.61 -2.55
CA ARG A 311 -29.31 14.26 -3.58
C ARG A 311 -28.53 15.49 -4.09
N PRO A 312 -28.23 15.61 -5.39
CA PRO A 312 -27.82 16.87 -5.97
C PRO A 312 -29.07 17.76 -5.97
N GLY A 313 -29.19 18.63 -4.97
CA GLY A 313 -30.38 19.44 -4.78
C GLY A 313 -30.46 20.16 -3.43
N ALA A 314 -29.33 20.46 -2.79
CA ALA A 314 -29.35 21.62 -1.91
C ALA A 314 -29.67 22.82 -2.82
N PRO A 315 -30.71 23.63 -2.55
CA PRO A 315 -30.95 24.83 -3.33
C PRO A 315 -29.64 25.62 -3.36
N SER A 316 -29.25 26.12 -4.54
CA SER A 316 -28.15 27.09 -4.58
C SER A 316 -28.47 28.21 -3.58
N PRO A 317 -27.46 28.84 -2.95
CA PRO A 317 -27.72 30.00 -2.08
C PRO A 317 -28.66 31.03 -2.73
N GLU A 318 -28.58 31.19 -4.05
CA GLU A 318 -29.49 31.98 -4.88
C GLU A 318 -30.94 31.46 -4.91
N ALA A 319 -31.16 30.16 -5.08
CA ALA A 319 -32.50 29.56 -5.04
C ALA A 319 -33.14 29.68 -3.65
N GLY A 320 -32.34 29.58 -2.58
CA GLY A 320 -32.79 29.85 -1.21
C GLY A 320 -33.16 31.33 -0.99
N ARG A 321 -32.32 32.27 -1.44
CA ARG A 321 -32.56 33.71 -1.36
C ARG A 321 -33.81 34.14 -2.14
N LYS A 322 -34.01 33.60 -3.34
CA LYS A 322 -35.22 33.85 -4.14
C LYS A 322 -36.48 33.34 -3.44
N ALA A 323 -36.45 32.11 -2.90
CA ALA A 323 -37.59 31.55 -2.18
C ALA A 323 -37.94 32.38 -0.93
N LEU A 324 -36.94 32.94 -0.25
CA LEU A 324 -37.13 33.85 0.86
C LEU A 324 -37.79 35.16 0.42
N LEU A 325 -37.31 35.81 -0.65
CA LEU A 325 -37.96 37.02 -1.19
C LEU A 325 -39.38 36.75 -1.69
N ASP A 326 -39.64 35.56 -2.24
CA ASP A 326 -40.97 35.14 -2.69
C ASP A 326 -41.98 35.07 -1.53
N ALA A 327 -41.54 34.74 -0.31
CA ALA A 327 -42.40 34.59 0.87
C ALA A 327 -42.74 35.93 1.57
N LEU A 328 -42.00 37.00 1.30
CA LEU A 328 -42.09 38.26 2.04
C LEU A 328 -43.10 39.24 1.46
N GLU A 329 -43.96 39.78 2.32
CA GLU A 329 -45.04 40.70 1.93
C GLU A 329 -44.54 41.95 1.20
N ILE A 330 -43.45 42.55 1.69
CA ILE A 330 -42.84 43.76 1.11
C ILE A 330 -42.34 43.55 -0.32
N PHE A 331 -42.04 42.31 -0.72
CA PHE A 331 -41.56 41.96 -2.07
C PHE A 331 -42.66 41.40 -2.99
N ARG A 332 -43.91 41.24 -2.52
CA ARG A 332 -45.03 40.79 -3.36
C ARG A 332 -45.33 41.67 -4.58
N PRO A 333 -45.18 43.01 -4.54
CA PRO A 333 -45.42 43.85 -5.71
C PRO A 333 -44.44 43.61 -6.87
N PHE A 334 -43.29 43.00 -6.59
CA PHE A 334 -42.21 42.78 -7.55
C PHE A 334 -42.46 41.54 -8.42
N SER A 335 -42.07 41.61 -9.69
CA SER A 335 -42.15 40.49 -10.63
C SER A 335 -41.18 39.36 -10.21
N ALA A 336 -41.33 38.18 -10.81
CA ALA A 336 -40.40 37.06 -10.55
C ALA A 336 -38.96 37.37 -10.99
N GLU A 337 -38.80 38.15 -12.06
CA GLU A 337 -37.49 38.59 -12.59
C GLU A 337 -36.87 39.66 -11.69
N GLU A 338 -37.67 40.63 -11.24
CA GLU A 338 -37.24 41.67 -10.30
C GLU A 338 -36.78 41.04 -8.97
N ARG A 339 -37.53 40.06 -8.44
CA ARG A 339 -37.15 39.30 -7.25
C ARG A 339 -35.90 38.45 -7.46
N ALA A 340 -35.71 37.86 -8.64
CA ALA A 340 -34.48 37.12 -8.95
C ALA A 340 -33.25 38.04 -8.99
N SER A 341 -33.40 39.23 -9.59
CA SER A 341 -32.34 40.25 -9.60
C SER A 341 -31.97 40.71 -8.19
N LEU A 342 -32.98 41.05 -7.37
CA LEU A 342 -32.77 41.44 -5.97
C LEU A 342 -32.18 40.28 -5.13
N ALA A 343 -32.59 39.03 -5.38
CA ALA A 343 -32.04 37.86 -4.69
C ALA A 343 -30.53 37.67 -4.96
N ALA A 344 -30.07 38.01 -6.17
CA ALA A 344 -28.67 37.97 -6.54
C ALA A 344 -27.86 39.10 -5.88
N ALA A 345 -28.50 40.25 -5.61
CA ALA A 345 -27.86 41.40 -4.96
C ALA A 345 -27.76 41.27 -3.42
N LEU A 346 -28.55 40.38 -2.79
CA LEU A 346 -28.54 40.19 -1.34
C LEU A 346 -27.15 39.77 -0.82
N GLN A 347 -26.63 40.55 0.13
CA GLN A 347 -25.38 40.27 0.82
C GLN A 347 -25.64 39.58 2.15
N GLU A 348 -25.00 38.44 2.36
CA GLU A 348 -25.11 37.69 3.60
C GLU A 348 -24.08 38.17 4.62
N ARG A 349 -24.53 38.45 5.84
CA ARG A 349 -23.69 38.92 6.95
C ARG A 349 -24.01 38.15 8.22
N THR A 350 -22.96 37.67 8.89
CA THR A 350 -23.06 37.00 10.18
C THR A 350 -22.79 37.98 11.32
N TRP A 351 -23.66 37.97 12.32
CA TRP A 351 -23.60 38.83 13.50
C TRP A 351 -23.45 37.98 14.76
N PRO A 352 -22.40 38.18 15.58
CA PRO A 352 -22.25 37.49 16.85
C PRO A 352 -23.37 37.84 17.84
N ALA A 353 -23.68 36.92 18.75
CA ALA A 353 -24.64 37.19 19.83
C ALA A 353 -24.22 38.43 20.66
N GLY A 354 -25.19 39.27 21.00
CA GLY A 354 -25.03 40.53 21.73
C GLY A 354 -24.67 41.75 20.87
N SER A 355 -24.34 41.57 19.59
CA SER A 355 -24.01 42.68 18.69
C SER A 355 -25.24 43.45 18.20
N ALA A 356 -25.10 44.76 17.94
CA ALA A 356 -26.16 45.58 17.36
C ALA A 356 -26.06 45.58 15.83
N VAL A 357 -27.10 45.07 15.16
CA VAL A 357 -27.19 45.06 13.68
C VAL A 357 -27.53 46.46 13.16
N VAL A 358 -28.42 47.17 13.86
CA VAL A 358 -28.74 48.58 13.64
C VAL A 358 -29.00 49.26 14.99
N ARG A 359 -28.72 50.57 15.12
CA ARG A 359 -29.05 51.34 16.32
C ARG A 359 -30.11 52.39 16.05
N GLN A 360 -31.00 52.61 17.01
CA GLN A 360 -32.02 53.65 16.93
C GLN A 360 -31.39 55.03 16.69
N GLY A 361 -32.02 55.84 15.83
CA GLY A 361 -31.57 57.20 15.51
C GLY A 361 -30.50 57.27 14.42
N GLU A 362 -29.82 56.18 14.09
CA GLU A 362 -28.86 56.15 12.98
C GLU A 362 -29.58 56.30 11.64
N ALA A 363 -28.95 57.01 10.70
CA ALA A 363 -29.38 56.95 9.31
C ALA A 363 -28.99 55.59 8.71
N GLY A 364 -29.83 55.05 7.84
CA GLY A 364 -29.53 53.78 7.17
C GLY A 364 -30.11 53.70 5.77
N ASP A 365 -29.35 53.09 4.88
CA ASP A 365 -29.64 52.90 3.46
C ASP A 365 -29.71 51.42 3.07
N SER A 366 -29.94 50.55 4.05
CA SER A 366 -30.15 49.11 3.88
C SER A 366 -31.39 48.62 4.61
N LEU A 367 -32.08 47.62 4.05
CA LEU A 367 -33.00 46.76 4.77
C LEU A 367 -32.34 45.40 5.03
N PHE A 368 -32.85 44.70 6.03
CA PHE A 368 -32.28 43.45 6.49
C PHE A 368 -33.37 42.38 6.63
N LEU A 369 -33.03 41.16 6.24
CA LEU A 369 -33.85 39.97 6.39
C LEU A 369 -33.13 38.96 7.27
N LEU A 370 -33.77 38.52 8.35
CA LEU A 370 -33.23 37.51 9.24
C LEU A 370 -33.35 36.12 8.59
N ALA A 371 -32.21 35.55 8.19
CA ALA A 371 -32.15 34.21 7.58
C ALA A 371 -32.00 33.12 8.63
N GLU A 372 -31.17 33.33 9.65
CA GLU A 372 -30.92 32.37 10.74
C GLU A 372 -30.70 33.11 12.07
N GLY A 373 -31.12 32.50 13.18
CA GLY A 373 -30.98 33.07 14.53
C GLY A 373 -32.19 33.87 15.02
N ALA A 374 -32.00 34.60 16.12
CA ALA A 374 -33.02 35.47 16.72
C ALA A 374 -32.44 36.84 17.05
N LEU A 375 -33.23 37.90 16.83
CA LEU A 375 -32.86 39.28 17.14
C LEU A 375 -33.88 39.90 18.10
N ASP A 376 -33.40 40.68 19.07
CA ASP A 376 -34.25 41.44 20.01
C ASP A 376 -34.32 42.91 19.55
N VAL A 377 -35.53 43.44 19.42
CA VAL A 377 -35.79 44.85 19.11
C VAL A 377 -35.92 45.62 20.41
N ARG A 378 -35.13 46.68 20.56
CA ARG A 378 -35.17 47.58 21.72
C ARG A 378 -35.40 49.02 21.30
N ILE A 379 -36.26 49.72 22.04
CA ILE A 379 -36.56 51.13 21.82
C ILE A 379 -36.05 51.93 23.02
N SER A 380 -35.22 52.93 22.75
CA SER A 380 -34.75 53.91 23.72
C SER A 380 -35.78 55.05 23.85
N ALA A 381 -36.24 55.31 25.08
CA ALA A 381 -37.11 56.43 25.39
C ALA A 381 -36.33 57.75 25.57
N PRO A 382 -36.99 58.93 25.54
CA PRO A 382 -36.34 60.25 25.69
C PRO A 382 -35.56 60.46 27.01
N GLY A 383 -35.67 59.55 27.99
CA GLY A 383 -34.92 59.53 29.25
C GLY A 383 -33.77 58.51 29.32
N GLY A 384 -33.41 57.86 28.21
CA GLY A 384 -32.28 56.92 28.12
C GLY A 384 -32.58 55.47 28.55
N ALA A 385 -33.78 55.17 29.04
CA ALA A 385 -34.22 53.80 29.32
C ALA A 385 -34.48 53.03 28.02
N GLU A 386 -33.93 51.81 27.91
CA GLU A 386 -34.21 50.87 26.81
C GLU A 386 -35.29 49.86 27.20
N PHE A 387 -36.28 49.67 26.34
CA PHE A 387 -37.36 48.70 26.52
C PHE A 387 -37.31 47.63 25.43
N PHE A 388 -37.53 46.37 25.82
CA PHE A 388 -37.74 45.28 24.86
C PHE A 388 -39.09 45.46 24.16
N ALA A 389 -39.05 45.63 22.85
CA ALA A 389 -40.24 45.88 22.03
C ALA A 389 -40.76 44.61 21.36
N ASP A 390 -39.87 43.76 20.84
CA ASP A 390 -40.25 42.54 20.12
C ASP A 390 -39.03 41.60 19.93
N ARG A 391 -39.29 40.34 19.56
CA ARG A 391 -38.26 39.39 19.10
C ARG A 391 -38.52 39.00 17.66
N LEU A 392 -37.55 39.29 16.79
CA LEU A 392 -37.54 38.88 15.40
C LEU A 392 -37.00 37.46 15.29
N THR A 393 -37.71 36.64 14.54
CA THR A 393 -37.34 35.25 14.20
C THR A 393 -37.19 35.11 12.68
N GLN A 394 -36.69 33.96 12.23
CA GLN A 394 -36.43 33.68 10.82
C GLN A 394 -37.56 34.15 9.89
N GLY A 395 -37.20 34.86 8.82
CA GLY A 395 -38.14 35.46 7.88
C GLY A 395 -38.60 36.88 8.24
N ALA A 396 -38.19 37.42 9.39
CA ALA A 396 -38.47 38.81 9.74
C ALA A 396 -37.66 39.80 8.90
N VAL A 397 -38.31 40.90 8.50
CA VAL A 397 -37.68 42.03 7.79
C VAL A 397 -37.65 43.23 8.73
N PHE A 398 -36.51 43.92 8.78
CA PHE A 398 -36.34 45.14 9.56
C PHE A 398 -35.48 46.16 8.83
N GLY A 399 -35.64 47.43 9.20
CA GLY A 399 -34.89 48.53 8.59
C GLY A 399 -35.48 49.02 7.26
N GLU A 400 -36.61 48.49 6.85
CA GLU A 400 -37.38 48.87 5.67
C GLU A 400 -37.79 50.35 5.70
N MET A 401 -38.13 50.87 6.87
CA MET A 401 -38.55 52.27 7.04
C MET A 401 -37.42 53.23 6.67
N SER A 402 -36.20 52.89 7.09
CA SER A 402 -35.00 53.71 6.80
C SER A 402 -34.64 53.66 5.32
N LEU A 403 -34.66 52.46 4.72
CA LEU A 403 -34.37 52.28 3.31
C LEU A 403 -35.39 52.97 2.39
N LEU A 404 -36.67 52.89 2.73
CA LEU A 404 -37.75 53.32 1.84
C LEU A 404 -38.16 54.79 2.04
N THR A 405 -38.12 55.28 3.28
CA THR A 405 -38.61 56.62 3.61
C THR A 405 -37.50 57.61 3.99
N GLY A 406 -36.26 57.15 4.11
CA GLY A 406 -35.11 57.96 4.52
C GLY A 406 -35.12 58.38 6.00
N GLN A 407 -36.05 57.86 6.80
CA GLN A 407 -36.11 58.13 8.24
C GLN A 407 -34.96 57.45 8.99
N PRO A 408 -34.51 58.00 10.14
CA PRO A 408 -33.57 57.29 10.99
C PRO A 408 -34.18 55.99 11.53
N ARG A 409 -33.34 55.03 11.90
CA ARG A 409 -33.76 53.75 12.47
C ARG A 409 -34.67 53.97 13.69
N SER A 410 -35.84 53.36 13.68
CA SER A 410 -36.86 53.55 14.72
C SER A 410 -36.56 52.80 16.02
N ALA A 411 -35.68 51.80 15.98
CA ALA A 411 -35.31 50.95 17.12
C ALA A 411 -33.89 50.38 16.93
N THR A 412 -33.27 49.98 18.04
CA THR A 412 -32.02 49.20 18.05
C THR A 412 -32.35 47.72 17.92
N VAL A 413 -31.66 46.99 17.03
CA VAL A 413 -31.86 45.56 16.84
C VAL A 413 -30.59 44.83 17.26
N LEU A 414 -30.68 44.00 18.29
CA LEU A 414 -29.58 43.26 18.89
C LEU A 414 -29.67 41.77 18.53
N ALA A 415 -28.54 41.15 18.23
CA ALA A 415 -28.46 39.72 18.02
C ALA A 415 -28.65 38.98 19.36
N ALA A 416 -29.78 38.29 19.55
CA ALA A 416 -30.03 37.50 20.76
C ALA A 416 -29.24 36.18 20.73
N THR A 417 -29.03 35.64 19.53
CA THR A 417 -28.12 34.52 19.22
C THR A 417 -27.12 34.96 18.15
N GLU A 418 -26.15 34.12 17.80
CA GLU A 418 -25.49 34.28 16.50
C GLU A 418 -26.56 34.26 15.40
N ALA A 419 -26.49 35.23 14.48
CA ALA A 419 -27.53 35.46 13.49
C ALA A 419 -26.93 35.70 12.11
N VAL A 420 -27.57 35.12 11.10
CA VAL A 420 -27.26 35.35 9.69
C VAL A 420 -28.35 36.26 9.12
N VAL A 421 -27.94 37.40 8.59
CA VAL A 421 -28.82 38.45 8.08
C VAL A 421 -28.46 38.72 6.62
N LEU A 422 -29.49 38.79 5.76
CA LEU A 422 -29.37 39.19 4.37
C LEU A 422 -29.63 40.70 4.26
N GLU A 423 -28.64 41.44 3.81
CA GLU A 423 -28.68 42.89 3.60
C GLU A 423 -29.04 43.20 2.14
N LEU A 424 -30.00 44.10 1.94
CA LEU A 424 -30.32 44.71 0.66
C LEU A 424 -30.15 46.22 0.76
N ARG A 425 -29.34 46.80 -0.13
CA ARG A 425 -29.03 48.23 -0.09
C ARG A 425 -29.90 49.04 -1.04
N LYS A 426 -29.91 50.35 -0.82
CA LYS A 426 -30.62 51.30 -1.70
C LYS A 426 -30.12 51.21 -3.14
N GLU A 427 -28.83 51.07 -3.34
CA GLU A 427 -28.18 50.93 -4.65
C GLU A 427 -28.72 49.74 -5.45
N ASP A 428 -29.13 48.65 -4.78
CA ASP A 428 -29.68 47.46 -5.42
C ASP A 428 -31.17 47.62 -5.76
N LEU A 429 -31.90 48.41 -4.97
CA LEU A 429 -33.35 48.62 -5.11
C LEU A 429 -33.71 49.78 -6.06
N ASP A 430 -32.87 50.82 -6.11
CA ASP A 430 -33.08 52.04 -6.89
C ASP A 430 -33.28 51.78 -8.41
N PRO A 431 -32.50 50.91 -9.08
CA PRO A 431 -32.73 50.60 -10.49
C PRO A 431 -34.11 49.99 -10.78
N VAL A 432 -34.59 49.13 -9.87
CA VAL A 432 -35.89 48.45 -10.01
C VAL A 432 -37.04 49.46 -9.84
N LEU A 433 -36.94 50.34 -8.84
CA LEU A 433 -37.96 51.36 -8.57
C LEU A 433 -38.03 52.42 -9.67
N ARG A 434 -36.88 52.83 -10.24
CA ARG A 434 -36.85 53.77 -11.38
C ARG A 434 -37.41 53.16 -12.66
N ALA A 435 -37.17 51.87 -12.89
CA ALA A 435 -37.72 51.16 -14.04
C ALA A 435 -39.25 51.03 -13.95
N ARG A 436 -39.81 50.91 -12.74
CA ARG A 436 -41.26 50.78 -12.52
C ARG A 436 -41.77 51.63 -11.35
N PRO A 437 -41.95 52.96 -11.55
CA PRO A 437 -42.43 53.87 -10.52
C PRO A 437 -43.78 53.50 -9.90
N ALA A 438 -44.63 52.77 -10.63
CA ALA A 438 -45.91 52.25 -10.12
C ALA A 438 -45.76 51.28 -8.92
N LEU A 439 -44.57 50.73 -8.66
CA LEU A 439 -44.28 49.93 -7.47
C LEU A 439 -44.38 50.75 -6.17
N LEU A 440 -44.17 52.07 -6.25
CA LEU A 440 -44.20 52.95 -5.08
C LEU A 440 -45.56 52.94 -4.40
N ASP A 441 -46.66 52.83 -5.15
CA ASP A 441 -48.01 52.81 -4.59
C ASP A 441 -48.28 51.54 -3.75
N GLY A 442 -47.79 50.39 -4.24
CA GLY A 442 -47.86 49.11 -3.54
C GLY A 442 -46.99 49.06 -2.29
N LEU A 443 -45.77 49.60 -2.38
CA LEU A 443 -44.87 49.73 -1.23
C LEU A 443 -45.44 50.70 -0.18
N THR A 444 -46.02 51.81 -0.61
CA THR A 444 -46.65 52.80 0.30
C THR A 444 -47.75 52.14 1.13
N ALA A 445 -48.61 51.31 0.52
CA ALA A 445 -49.68 50.62 1.25
C ALA A 445 -49.12 49.69 2.34
N ILE A 446 -48.08 48.92 2.04
CA ILE A 446 -47.42 48.02 2.99
C ILE A 446 -46.72 48.82 4.11
N MET A 447 -46.11 49.97 3.78
CA MET A 447 -45.44 50.83 4.76
C MET A 447 -46.44 51.50 5.71
N VAL A 448 -47.59 51.97 5.23
CA VAL A 448 -48.66 52.53 6.09
C VAL A 448 -49.09 51.50 7.14
N GLU A 449 -49.34 50.26 6.72
CA GLU A 449 -49.79 49.19 7.62
C GLU A 449 -48.72 48.86 8.68
N ARG A 450 -47.45 48.75 8.26
CA ARG A 450 -46.34 48.49 9.17
C ARG A 450 -46.07 49.64 10.13
N GLN A 451 -46.20 50.87 9.68
CA GLN A 451 -46.01 52.05 10.52
C GLN A 451 -47.14 52.19 11.55
N ALA A 452 -48.40 51.94 11.16
CA ALA A 452 -49.52 51.86 12.09
C ALA A 452 -49.29 50.77 13.16
N ARG A 453 -48.77 49.60 12.74
CA ARG A 453 -48.42 48.51 13.65
C ARG A 453 -47.29 48.89 14.62
N ASN A 454 -46.29 49.64 14.16
CA ASN A 454 -45.20 50.13 15.01
C ASN A 454 -45.67 51.21 15.99
N LEU A 455 -46.61 52.08 15.59
CA LEU A 455 -47.21 53.11 16.45
C LEU A 455 -48.18 52.53 17.49
N ALA A 456 -48.84 51.42 17.19
CA ALA A 456 -49.74 50.71 18.09
C ALA A 456 -49.02 49.84 19.15
N ARG A 457 -47.68 49.72 19.07
CA ARG A 457 -46.89 49.00 20.08
C ARG A 457 -46.78 49.85 21.35
N PRO A 458 -46.85 49.24 22.54
CA PRO A 458 -46.75 49.98 23.80
C PRO A 458 -45.39 50.68 23.89
N ALA A 459 -45.36 51.98 23.62
CA ALA A 459 -44.29 52.85 24.06
C ALA A 459 -44.44 53.07 25.58
N ALA A 460 -43.33 53.35 26.27
CA ALA A 460 -43.36 53.77 27.66
C ALA A 460 -44.41 54.89 27.85
N ALA A 461 -45.18 54.81 28.94
CA ALA A 461 -46.46 55.49 29.16
C ALA A 461 -46.49 57.04 29.07
N ASP A 462 -45.37 57.70 28.76
CA ASP A 462 -45.23 59.16 28.76
C ASP A 462 -44.60 59.75 27.47
N ALA A 463 -44.54 59.00 26.36
CA ALA A 463 -44.10 59.56 25.07
C ALA A 463 -45.30 60.17 24.29
N PRO A 464 -45.21 61.40 23.75
CA PRO A 464 -46.28 61.95 22.91
C PRO A 464 -46.46 61.07 21.67
N THR A 465 -47.66 60.52 21.47
CA THR A 465 -48.01 59.72 20.29
C THR A 465 -47.85 60.58 19.03
N PRO A 466 -46.87 60.32 18.16
CA PRO A 466 -46.79 61.04 16.91
C PRO A 466 -47.99 60.67 16.03
N ALA A 467 -48.60 61.66 15.37
CA ALA A 467 -49.68 61.42 14.43
C ALA A 467 -49.22 60.43 13.34
N ALA A 468 -50.06 59.42 13.05
CA ALA A 468 -49.76 58.48 11.98
C ALA A 468 -49.69 59.25 10.65
N PRO A 469 -48.56 59.20 9.91
CA PRO A 469 -48.45 59.89 8.63
C PRO A 469 -49.46 59.33 7.63
N THR A 470 -50.07 60.21 6.83
CA THR A 470 -51.02 59.79 5.79
C THR A 470 -50.31 59.07 4.64
N ARG A 471 -51.07 58.30 3.85
CA ARG A 471 -50.58 57.63 2.65
C ARG A 471 -49.85 58.59 1.69
N GLU A 472 -50.35 59.82 1.58
CA GLU A 472 -49.76 60.89 0.76
C GLU A 472 -48.38 61.32 1.29
N ASP A 473 -48.20 61.45 2.61
CA ASP A 473 -46.92 61.82 3.22
C ASP A 473 -45.83 60.77 2.96
N ILE A 474 -46.19 59.49 3.07
CA ILE A 474 -45.25 58.38 2.83
C ILE A 474 -44.87 58.30 1.35
N LEU A 475 -45.83 58.49 0.45
CA LEU A 475 -45.61 58.47 -1.00
C LEU A 475 -44.73 59.64 -1.45
N VAL A 476 -44.96 60.85 -0.94
CA VAL A 476 -44.12 62.03 -1.22
C VAL A 476 -42.69 61.80 -0.76
N ARG A 477 -42.51 61.20 0.43
CA ARG A 477 -41.17 60.86 0.96
C ARG A 477 -40.46 59.81 0.13
N LEU A 478 -41.16 58.75 -0.28
CA LEU A 478 -40.65 57.72 -1.17
C LEU A 478 -40.16 58.33 -2.50
N LYS A 479 -41.00 59.15 -3.14
CA LYS A 479 -40.67 59.86 -4.39
C LYS A 479 -39.45 60.76 -4.23
N PHE A 480 -39.41 61.56 -3.16
CA PHE A 480 -38.28 62.43 -2.85
C PHE A 480 -36.99 61.64 -2.60
N PHE A 481 -37.05 60.57 -1.82
CA PHE A 481 -35.88 59.79 -1.41
C PHE A 481 -35.24 59.02 -2.57
N PHE A 482 -36.04 58.52 -3.52
CA PHE A 482 -35.55 57.86 -4.74
C PHE A 482 -35.39 58.81 -5.94
N GLY A 483 -35.66 60.10 -5.79
CA GLY A 483 -35.51 61.11 -6.85
C GLY A 483 -36.48 60.93 -8.03
N ILE A 484 -37.65 60.33 -7.79
CA ILE A 484 -38.67 60.03 -8.80
C ILE A 484 -39.71 61.15 -8.78
N ARG A 485 -39.88 61.88 -9.89
CA ARG A 485 -40.84 62.99 -10.02
C ARG A 485 -42.28 62.51 -10.15
#